data_AF-A0A954VBA7-F1
#
_entry.id   AF-A0A954VBA7-F1
#
_cell.length_a   1.000
_cell.length_b   1.000
_cell.length_c   1.000
_cell.angle_alpha   90.00
_cell.angle_beta   90.00
_cell.angle_gamma   90.00
#
_symmetry.space_group_name_H-M   'P 1'
#
loop_
_entity.id
_entity.type
_entity.pdbx_description
1 polymer ?
#
loop_
_entity_poly.entity_id
_entity_poly.type
_entity_poly.pdbx_seq_one_letter_code
_entity_poly.pdbx_strand_id
1 'polypeptide(L)'
;MPRYRFITISIALPGVATGHMAHDTSFTRYRRFCQAWLCLSWLCLSWLCLSSLATGLAQDARADESERISQLRDRGAAVQLKEGHAVSADLSQLDPEPADLQALAGLPQLKKLVLFGRRISDDSIPLIMAIPALEDLTMEKVEVTDAGLKQLSQMKQLRRISLPLSSASDEGLQNLAAIPGLTHVSLLRTNTGDGTLTALAETQQLELLDVRYTKVSNKGIAALANQEKLKNFKGTGKAIGDKSAAVLAGIPTLKAIGLDDTDITDDGLAELSKLPNVIELYLTRVYITDAGLPHLGKMTKLNKLRIRGIAISGTDLSPLSPLTELTEIDLSETALRDPGVKALAKLPKLASVNLWLTLVGDAAIDDLTTMPKLTTLNLDKTAITDAGIKKLEGFDQLKWLHVGSTNITDQSIPALSSLKNLSYLSITFTKITEAGYEKLQAALPNTKIEH
;
A
#
# COMPACT_ATOMS: atom_id res chain seq x y z
N MET A 1 55.56 -2.87 -10.93
CA MET A 1 54.22 -2.24 -11.11
C MET A 1 53.16 -3.30 -10.85
N PRO A 2 52.04 -2.96 -10.19
CA PRO A 2 51.70 -3.35 -8.80
C PRO A 2 50.98 -4.72 -8.70
N ARG A 3 51.22 -5.60 -7.69
CA ARG A 3 51.05 -5.56 -6.21
C ARG A 3 49.60 -5.66 -5.71
N TYR A 4 49.22 -6.81 -5.16
CA TYR A 4 48.24 -6.92 -4.08
C TYR A 4 48.73 -7.87 -2.98
N ARG A 5 48.52 -7.43 -1.74
CA ARG A 5 48.89 -8.06 -0.46
C ARG A 5 47.77 -8.98 0.03
N PHE A 6 48.13 -10.09 0.66
CA PHE A 6 47.37 -10.66 1.78
C PHE A 6 48.35 -10.98 2.91
N ILE A 7 48.05 -10.49 4.11
CA ILE A 7 48.75 -10.76 5.36
C ILE A 7 47.79 -11.57 6.23
N THR A 8 48.24 -12.72 6.74
CA THR A 8 47.57 -13.47 7.81
C THR A 8 48.55 -13.60 8.96
N ILE A 9 48.07 -13.29 10.17
CA ILE A 9 48.81 -13.23 11.44
C ILE A 9 48.82 -14.62 12.08
N SER A 10 49.94 -15.03 12.66
CA SER A 10 49.99 -16.09 13.67
C SER A 10 51.03 -15.75 14.74
N ILE A 11 50.58 -15.78 15.99
CA ILE A 11 51.31 -15.45 17.21
C ILE A 11 51.63 -16.78 17.91
N ALA A 12 52.89 -16.98 18.31
CA ALA A 12 53.29 -18.04 19.23
C ALA A 12 54.34 -17.48 20.23
N LEU A 13 54.08 -17.68 21.52
CA LEU A 13 54.96 -17.35 22.66
C LEU A 13 55.77 -18.59 23.08
N PRO A 14 57.00 -18.41 23.59
CA PRO A 14 57.59 -19.27 24.62
C PRO A 14 57.86 -18.46 25.90
N GLY A 15 57.73 -18.96 27.13
CA GLY A 15 58.13 -20.27 27.66
C GLY A 15 59.28 -20.04 28.67
N VAL A 16 59.01 -20.24 29.96
CA VAL A 16 59.86 -19.87 31.12
C VAL A 16 60.58 -21.10 31.71
N ALA A 17 61.72 -20.84 32.39
CA ALA A 17 62.43 -21.59 33.45
C ALA A 17 63.82 -22.09 33.01
N THR A 18 64.91 -22.03 33.79
CA THR A 18 65.12 -22.16 35.26
C THR A 18 66.29 -21.29 35.74
N GLY A 19 66.33 -20.92 37.04
CA GLY A 19 67.25 -19.93 37.60
C GLY A 19 68.53 -20.44 38.28
N HIS A 20 69.30 -19.49 38.84
CA HIS A 20 70.02 -19.53 40.13
C HIS A 20 70.66 -18.15 40.42
N MET A 21 70.98 -17.93 41.69
CA MET A 21 71.22 -16.68 42.42
C MET A 21 72.35 -15.75 41.90
N ALA A 22 72.13 -14.43 42.07
CA ALA A 22 72.94 -13.50 42.90
C ALA A 22 73.17 -12.11 42.25
N HIS A 23 72.79 -11.08 43.01
CA HIS A 23 73.25 -9.69 43.04
C HIS A 23 73.15 -8.78 41.79
N ASP A 24 72.17 -7.88 41.90
CA ASP A 24 72.34 -6.42 41.84
C ASP A 24 72.51 -5.75 40.46
N THR A 25 71.40 -5.25 39.91
CA THR A 25 71.32 -3.91 39.28
C THR A 25 69.86 -3.46 39.22
N SER A 26 69.45 -2.72 40.24
CA SER A 26 68.11 -2.21 40.47
C SER A 26 67.85 -0.85 39.82
N PHE A 27 67.96 -0.68 38.50
CA PHE A 27 67.59 0.63 37.89
C PHE A 27 66.98 0.63 36.48
N THR A 28 66.90 -0.49 35.76
CA THR A 28 66.40 -0.52 34.37
C THR A 28 65.05 -1.22 34.15
N ARG A 29 64.50 -1.93 35.14
CA ARG A 29 63.17 -2.60 35.04
C ARG A 29 61.98 -1.72 35.42
N TYR A 30 62.16 -0.73 36.31
CA TYR A 30 61.08 0.17 36.75
C TYR A 30 60.61 1.12 35.63
N ARG A 31 61.52 1.54 34.75
CA ARG A 31 61.22 2.53 33.70
C ARG A 31 60.33 1.97 32.58
N ARG A 32 60.42 0.66 32.27
CA ARG A 32 59.58 -0.01 31.27
C ARG A 32 58.21 -0.43 31.82
N PHE A 33 58.09 -0.72 33.12
CA PHE A 33 56.80 -1.03 33.77
C PHE A 33 55.96 0.23 34.01
N CYS A 34 56.57 1.36 34.41
CA CYS A 34 55.85 2.63 34.54
C CYS A 34 55.38 3.19 33.19
N GLN A 35 56.15 3.04 32.09
CA GLN A 35 55.71 3.48 30.76
C GLN A 35 54.56 2.63 30.19
N ALA A 36 54.51 1.32 30.46
CA ALA A 36 53.41 0.46 30.03
C ALA A 36 52.11 0.71 30.83
N TRP A 37 52.20 0.95 32.14
CA TRP A 37 51.04 1.31 32.99
C TRP A 37 50.51 2.72 32.71
N LEU A 38 51.39 3.68 32.41
CA LEU A 38 50.98 5.03 31.99
C LEU A 38 50.34 5.02 30.60
N CYS A 39 50.78 4.16 29.67
CA CYS A 39 50.13 4.01 28.37
C CYS A 39 48.77 3.30 28.46
N LEU A 40 48.62 2.27 29.30
CA LEU A 40 47.34 1.57 29.51
C LEU A 40 46.33 2.44 30.27
N SER A 41 46.77 3.23 31.26
CA SER A 41 45.90 4.18 31.93
C SER A 41 45.53 5.37 31.03
N TRP A 42 46.46 5.87 30.19
CA TRP A 42 46.15 6.88 29.16
C TRP A 42 45.21 6.35 28.08
N LEU A 43 45.36 5.10 27.64
CA LEU A 43 44.45 4.46 26.70
C LEU A 43 43.06 4.26 27.33
N CYS A 44 42.98 3.87 28.60
CA CYS A 44 41.70 3.71 29.30
C CYS A 44 41.02 5.06 29.60
N LEU A 45 41.77 6.08 30.02
CA LEU A 45 41.29 7.46 30.23
C LEU A 45 40.90 8.13 28.91
N SER A 46 41.64 7.94 27.82
CA SER A 46 41.26 8.43 26.50
C SER A 46 40.05 7.69 25.95
N TRP A 47 39.91 6.38 26.17
CA TRP A 47 38.73 5.63 25.77
C TRP A 47 37.48 6.00 26.59
N LEU A 48 37.63 6.19 27.90
CA LEU A 48 36.55 6.70 28.77
C LEU A 48 36.17 8.13 28.39
N CYS A 49 37.14 9.00 28.09
CA CYS A 49 36.89 10.37 27.66
C CYS A 49 36.25 10.43 26.26
N LEU A 50 36.72 9.61 25.31
CA LEU A 50 36.11 9.43 23.98
C LEU A 50 34.70 8.85 24.08
N SER A 51 34.47 7.88 24.97
CA SER A 51 33.15 7.30 25.19
C SER A 51 32.18 8.32 25.79
N SER A 52 32.63 9.11 26.77
CA SER A 52 31.85 10.18 27.41
C SER A 52 31.52 11.31 26.42
N LEU A 53 32.50 11.74 25.62
CA LEU A 53 32.28 12.71 24.53
C LEU A 53 31.31 12.17 23.48
N ALA A 54 31.43 10.89 23.09
CA ALA A 54 30.53 10.27 22.13
C ALA A 54 29.10 10.16 22.68
N THR A 55 28.91 9.83 23.96
CA THR A 55 27.59 9.88 24.59
C THR A 55 27.03 11.30 24.69
N GLY A 56 27.86 12.30 24.98
CA GLY A 56 27.44 13.70 25.02
C GLY A 56 26.96 14.18 23.65
N LEU A 57 27.74 13.96 22.59
CA LEU A 57 27.36 14.32 21.22
C LEU A 57 26.11 13.58 20.74
N ALA A 58 25.93 12.32 21.12
CA ALA A 58 24.73 11.55 20.80
C ALA A 58 23.49 12.07 21.56
N GLN A 59 23.66 12.57 22.79
CA GLN A 59 22.57 13.19 23.55
C GLN A 59 22.18 14.54 22.96
N ASP A 60 23.15 15.39 22.59
CA ASP A 60 22.90 16.71 22.00
C ASP A 60 22.20 16.57 20.63
N ALA A 61 22.66 15.65 19.78
CA ALA A 61 22.01 15.37 18.50
C ALA A 61 20.57 14.85 18.68
N ARG A 62 20.33 14.06 19.73
CA ARG A 62 18.99 13.55 20.05
C ARG A 62 18.07 14.64 20.59
N ALA A 63 18.60 15.60 21.34
CA ALA A 63 17.86 16.77 21.81
C ALA A 63 17.45 17.66 20.62
N ASP A 64 18.38 17.94 19.70
CA ASP A 64 18.11 18.74 18.48
C ASP A 64 17.08 18.05 17.57
N GLU A 65 17.17 16.73 17.39
CA GLU A 65 16.15 15.97 16.64
C GLU A 65 14.76 16.07 17.31
N SER A 66 14.71 15.93 18.63
CA SER A 66 13.46 16.02 19.39
C SER A 66 12.81 17.40 19.28
N GLU A 67 13.61 18.46 19.31
CA GLU A 67 13.14 19.84 19.13
C GLU A 67 12.55 20.06 17.73
N ARG A 68 13.24 19.61 16.67
CA ARG A 68 12.74 19.66 15.28
C ARG A 68 11.42 18.92 15.13
N ILE A 69 11.31 17.72 15.72
CA ILE A 69 10.07 16.93 15.71
C ILE A 69 8.94 17.68 16.41
N SER A 70 9.22 18.32 17.56
CA SER A 70 8.22 19.12 18.27
C SER A 70 7.74 20.27 17.40
N GLN A 71 8.65 21.06 16.82
CA GLN A 71 8.31 22.18 15.94
C GLN A 71 7.43 21.76 14.76
N LEU A 72 7.76 20.64 14.11
CA LEU A 72 6.95 20.10 13.01
C LEU A 72 5.54 19.68 13.48
N ARG A 73 5.43 19.03 14.65
CA ARG A 73 4.15 18.61 15.23
C ARG A 73 3.29 19.79 15.67
N ASP A 74 3.90 20.82 16.25
CA ASP A 74 3.21 22.05 16.68
C ASP A 74 2.57 22.77 15.49
N ARG A 75 3.17 22.65 14.30
CA ARG A 75 2.57 23.13 13.05
C ARG A 75 1.46 22.24 12.52
N GLY A 76 1.37 20.97 12.94
CA GLY A 76 0.37 20.01 12.50
C GLY A 76 0.91 18.82 11.70
N ALA A 77 2.23 18.64 11.59
CA ALA A 77 2.80 17.46 10.93
C ALA A 77 2.54 16.18 11.74
N ALA A 78 2.12 15.11 11.08
CA ALA A 78 2.05 13.79 11.70
C ALA A 78 3.41 13.07 11.55
N VAL A 79 4.19 13.05 12.63
CA VAL A 79 5.51 12.40 12.67
C VAL A 79 5.45 11.08 13.44
N GLN A 80 5.80 9.97 12.78
CA GLN A 80 5.92 8.65 13.39
C GLN A 80 7.37 8.38 13.81
N LEU A 81 7.53 7.81 15.01
CA LEU A 81 8.83 7.54 15.61
C LEU A 81 9.09 6.03 15.68
N LYS A 82 10.36 5.65 15.54
CA LYS A 82 10.87 4.34 15.90
C LYS A 82 12.11 4.51 16.76
N GLU A 83 12.11 3.89 17.94
CA GLU A 83 13.23 3.97 18.90
C GLU A 83 13.63 5.42 19.28
N GLY A 84 12.69 6.36 19.14
CA GLY A 84 12.86 7.79 19.40
C GLY A 84 13.29 8.64 18.21
N HIS A 85 13.54 8.04 17.03
CA HIS A 85 13.89 8.75 15.81
C HIS A 85 12.71 8.90 14.87
N ALA A 86 12.65 10.01 14.13
CA ALA A 86 11.63 10.19 13.10
C ALA A 86 11.88 9.26 11.91
N VAL A 87 10.88 8.42 11.58
CA VAL A 87 10.96 7.49 10.42
C VAL A 87 9.98 7.83 9.31
N SER A 88 8.90 8.56 9.64
CA SER A 88 7.91 9.06 8.69
C SER A 88 7.43 10.42 9.13
N ALA A 89 7.28 11.33 8.18
CA ALA A 89 6.63 12.62 8.39
C ALA A 89 5.56 12.83 7.31
N ASP A 90 4.36 13.18 7.75
CA ASP A 90 3.25 13.55 6.88
C ASP A 90 2.90 15.02 7.14
N LEU A 91 3.16 15.84 6.13
CA LEU A 91 2.93 17.28 6.13
C LEU A 91 1.72 17.63 5.25
N SER A 92 0.86 16.66 4.91
CA SER A 92 -0.29 16.89 4.02
C SER A 92 -1.34 17.85 4.58
N GLN A 93 -1.37 18.02 5.90
CA GLN A 93 -2.25 18.96 6.59
C GLN A 93 -1.62 20.37 6.74
N LEU A 94 -0.45 20.60 6.14
CA LEU A 94 0.27 21.87 6.16
C LEU A 94 0.29 22.53 4.76
N ASP A 95 0.70 23.79 4.74
CA ASP A 95 1.30 24.44 3.55
C ASP A 95 2.82 24.53 3.80
N PRO A 96 3.63 23.51 3.46
CA PRO A 96 5.00 23.39 3.96
C PRO A 96 5.91 24.50 3.46
N GLU A 97 6.55 25.20 4.38
CA GLU A 97 7.51 26.26 4.09
C GLU A 97 8.92 25.70 3.90
N PRO A 98 9.85 26.44 3.26
CA PRO A 98 11.25 26.03 3.16
C PRO A 98 11.89 25.68 4.51
N ALA A 99 11.50 26.36 5.59
CA ALA A 99 12.00 26.08 6.94
C ALA A 99 11.57 24.68 7.44
N ASP A 100 10.37 24.21 7.09
CA ASP A 100 9.92 22.86 7.44
C ASP A 100 10.77 21.82 6.73
N LEU A 101 11.03 22.01 5.43
CA LEU A 101 11.87 21.10 4.64
C LEU A 101 13.33 21.09 5.14
N GLN A 102 13.85 22.24 5.57
CA GLN A 102 15.16 22.32 6.21
C GLN A 102 15.20 21.59 7.56
N ALA A 103 14.13 21.66 8.36
CA ALA A 103 14.04 20.91 9.60
C ALA A 103 14.08 19.39 9.35
N LEU A 104 13.42 18.91 8.29
CA LEU A 104 13.43 17.49 7.89
C LEU A 104 14.83 16.98 7.50
N ALA A 105 15.70 17.83 6.94
CA ALA A 105 17.07 17.44 6.60
C ALA A 105 17.91 17.06 7.84
N GLY A 106 17.52 17.58 9.02
CA GLY A 106 18.12 17.22 10.31
C GLY A 106 17.59 15.91 10.92
N LEU A 107 16.72 15.16 10.22
CA LEU A 107 16.14 13.91 10.70
C LEU A 107 16.82 12.70 10.02
N PRO A 108 17.87 12.12 10.60
CA PRO A 108 18.77 11.19 9.90
C PRO A 108 18.14 9.84 9.55
N GLN A 109 17.04 9.46 10.20
CA GLN A 109 16.35 8.19 9.97
C GLN A 109 15.01 8.35 9.23
N LEU A 110 14.71 9.56 8.74
CA LEU A 110 13.46 9.83 8.03
C LEU A 110 13.46 9.13 6.67
N LYS A 111 12.64 8.09 6.53
CA LYS A 111 12.53 7.26 5.32
C LYS A 111 11.32 7.59 4.45
N LYS A 112 10.25 8.10 5.06
CA LYS A 112 8.98 8.41 4.41
C LYS A 112 8.65 9.88 4.58
N LEU A 113 8.29 10.53 3.47
CA LEU A 113 7.82 11.90 3.46
C LEU A 113 6.57 12.03 2.59
N VAL A 114 5.53 12.65 3.13
CA VAL A 114 4.32 13.05 2.40
C VAL A 114 4.25 14.57 2.41
N LEU A 115 4.22 15.17 1.22
CA LEU A 115 4.08 16.60 0.98
C LEU A 115 2.80 16.85 0.17
N PHE A 116 2.16 17.97 0.44
CA PHE A 116 0.98 18.43 -0.28
C PHE A 116 1.08 19.91 -0.61
N GLY A 117 0.53 20.31 -1.74
CA GLY A 117 0.22 21.70 -2.03
C GLY A 117 1.20 22.39 -2.98
N ARG A 118 0.72 23.49 -3.56
CA ARG A 118 1.36 24.20 -4.68
C ARG A 118 2.66 24.91 -4.31
N ARG A 119 2.93 25.13 -3.03
CA ARG A 119 4.18 25.73 -2.56
C ARG A 119 5.38 24.82 -2.79
N ILE A 120 5.15 23.51 -2.87
CA ILE A 120 6.16 22.55 -3.26
C ILE A 120 6.39 22.68 -4.76
N SER A 121 7.54 23.20 -5.13
CA SER A 121 7.96 23.49 -6.51
C SER A 121 9.40 23.00 -6.73
N ASP A 122 9.97 23.32 -7.89
CA ASP A 122 11.37 22.99 -8.21
C ASP A 122 12.36 23.53 -7.16
N ASP A 123 12.08 24.68 -6.54
CA ASP A 123 12.91 25.28 -5.48
C ASP A 123 12.91 24.44 -4.19
N SER A 124 11.92 23.58 -4.00
CA SER A 124 11.83 22.68 -2.85
C SER A 124 12.71 21.44 -3.02
N ILE A 125 13.04 21.06 -4.26
CA ILE A 125 13.75 19.81 -4.56
C ILE A 125 15.14 19.74 -3.89
N PRO A 126 15.99 20.79 -3.92
CA PRO A 126 17.27 20.76 -3.22
C PRO A 126 17.14 20.52 -1.71
N LEU A 127 16.07 21.02 -1.08
CA LEU A 127 15.80 20.81 0.35
C LEU A 127 15.36 19.37 0.64
N ILE A 128 14.54 18.79 -0.24
CA ILE A 128 14.12 17.38 -0.15
C ILE A 128 15.33 16.46 -0.36
N MET A 129 16.21 16.79 -1.31
CA MET A 129 17.44 16.03 -1.58
C MET A 129 18.42 16.03 -0.40
N ALA A 130 18.32 17.01 0.49
CA ALA A 130 19.16 17.08 1.70
C ALA A 130 18.73 16.09 2.79
N ILE A 131 17.57 15.41 2.64
CA ILE A 131 17.10 14.40 3.58
C ILE A 131 17.85 13.07 3.31
N PRO A 132 18.73 12.62 4.22
CA PRO A 132 19.77 11.64 3.90
C PRO A 132 19.25 10.22 3.66
N ALA A 133 18.16 9.83 4.34
CA ALA A 133 17.65 8.46 4.34
C ALA A 133 16.30 8.31 3.61
N LEU A 134 15.89 9.31 2.81
CA LEU A 134 14.56 9.33 2.21
C LEU A 134 14.40 8.27 1.11
N GLU A 135 13.57 7.26 1.37
CA GLU A 135 13.31 6.14 0.45
C GLU A 135 11.93 6.22 -0.22
N ASP A 136 10.97 6.89 0.42
CA ASP A 136 9.56 6.98 0.00
C ASP A 136 9.09 8.43 0.03
N LEU A 137 8.80 8.97 -1.16
CA LEU A 137 8.40 10.37 -1.35
C LEU A 137 7.04 10.44 -2.06
N THR A 138 6.07 11.02 -1.38
CA THR A 138 4.79 11.42 -1.97
C THR A 138 4.71 12.93 -2.06
N MET A 139 4.44 13.46 -3.25
CA MET A 139 4.23 14.87 -3.51
C MET A 139 2.90 15.06 -4.24
N GLU A 140 1.86 15.42 -3.50
CA GLU A 140 0.51 15.57 -4.03
C GLU A 140 0.18 17.03 -4.36
N LYS A 141 -0.40 17.26 -5.54
CA LYS A 141 -0.88 18.58 -5.97
C LYS A 141 0.22 19.67 -5.89
N VAL A 142 1.41 19.30 -6.33
CA VAL A 142 2.63 20.12 -6.31
C VAL A 142 2.89 20.78 -7.67
N GLU A 143 3.67 21.86 -7.67
CA GLU A 143 4.09 22.62 -8.87
C GLU A 143 5.52 22.23 -9.29
N VAL A 144 5.93 20.97 -9.03
CA VAL A 144 7.21 20.43 -9.51
C VAL A 144 7.11 20.16 -11.01
N THR A 145 7.99 20.81 -11.77
CA THR A 145 8.06 20.71 -13.22
C THR A 145 9.12 19.70 -13.67
N ASP A 146 9.33 19.58 -14.98
CA ASP A 146 10.37 18.75 -15.58
C ASP A 146 11.77 19.09 -15.04
N ALA A 147 12.03 20.36 -14.73
CA ALA A 147 13.32 20.79 -14.18
C ALA A 147 13.54 20.25 -12.76
N GLY A 148 12.52 20.31 -11.90
CA GLY A 148 12.57 19.71 -10.58
C GLY A 148 12.69 18.19 -10.63
N LEU A 149 11.98 17.51 -11.52
CA LEU A 149 12.12 16.05 -11.70
C LEU A 149 13.51 15.64 -12.20
N LYS A 150 14.11 16.45 -13.09
CA LYS A 150 15.49 16.24 -13.51
C LYS A 150 16.47 16.35 -12.34
N GLN A 151 16.28 17.29 -11.42
CA GLN A 151 17.08 17.36 -10.19
C GLN A 151 16.83 16.15 -9.28
N LEU A 152 15.56 15.80 -9.05
CA LEU A 152 15.14 14.69 -8.20
C LEU A 152 15.70 13.35 -8.69
N SER A 153 15.92 13.19 -9.99
CA SER A 153 16.51 11.99 -10.60
C SER A 153 17.88 11.60 -10.00
N GLN A 154 18.57 12.53 -9.35
CA GLN A 154 19.86 12.30 -8.70
C GLN A 154 19.75 11.61 -7.32
N MET A 155 18.53 11.45 -6.78
CA MET A 155 18.29 10.78 -5.48
C MET A 155 18.40 9.26 -5.59
N LYS A 156 19.62 8.73 -5.51
CA LYS A 156 19.90 7.28 -5.67
C LYS A 156 19.31 6.39 -4.57
N GLN A 157 18.97 6.95 -3.43
CA GLN A 157 18.36 6.24 -2.30
C GLN A 157 16.84 6.04 -2.47
N LEU A 158 16.18 6.77 -3.36
CA LEU A 158 14.74 6.71 -3.51
C LEU A 158 14.31 5.32 -4.05
N ARG A 159 13.22 4.79 -3.50
CA ARG A 159 12.65 3.48 -3.85
C ARG A 159 11.20 3.58 -4.29
N ARG A 160 10.46 4.53 -3.72
CA ARG A 160 9.05 4.78 -4.02
C ARG A 160 8.84 6.26 -4.30
N ILE A 161 8.09 6.53 -5.36
CA ILE A 161 7.63 7.89 -5.66
C ILE A 161 6.16 7.90 -6.03
N SER A 162 5.44 8.88 -5.51
CA SER A 162 4.06 9.16 -5.87
C SER A 162 3.91 10.65 -6.17
N LEU A 163 3.42 10.99 -7.35
CA LEU A 163 3.28 12.38 -7.83
C LEU A 163 1.83 12.73 -8.23
N PRO A 164 0.82 12.41 -7.40
CA PRO A 164 -0.56 12.58 -7.82
C PRO A 164 -0.84 14.06 -8.09
N LEU A 165 -1.52 14.35 -9.21
CA LEU A 165 -1.88 15.71 -9.61
C LEU A 165 -0.66 16.65 -9.82
N SER A 166 0.50 16.12 -10.19
CA SER A 166 1.67 16.93 -10.61
C SER A 166 1.48 17.53 -12.01
N SER A 167 2.09 18.71 -12.23
CA SER A 167 2.08 19.44 -13.50
C SER A 167 3.19 19.05 -14.48
N ALA A 168 4.11 18.16 -14.11
CA ALA A 168 5.19 17.71 -14.98
C ALA A 168 4.67 17.08 -16.28
N SER A 169 5.42 17.30 -17.38
CA SER A 169 5.12 16.73 -18.69
C SER A 169 5.45 15.23 -18.76
N ASP A 170 5.05 14.58 -19.86
CA ASP A 170 5.47 13.19 -20.11
C ASP A 170 7.00 13.10 -20.24
N GLU A 171 7.64 14.07 -20.88
CA GLU A 171 9.09 14.16 -21.00
C GLU A 171 9.77 14.40 -19.65
N GLY A 172 9.17 15.22 -18.78
CA GLY A 172 9.64 15.43 -17.42
C GLY A 172 9.62 14.16 -16.58
N LEU A 173 8.52 13.41 -16.66
CA LEU A 173 8.31 12.18 -15.90
C LEU A 173 9.23 11.03 -16.33
N GLN A 174 9.74 11.03 -17.57
CA GLN A 174 10.77 10.09 -18.02
C GLN A 174 12.06 10.19 -17.17
N ASN A 175 12.36 11.34 -16.55
CA ASN A 175 13.53 11.48 -15.68
C ASN A 175 13.50 10.52 -14.46
N LEU A 176 12.33 10.02 -14.08
CA LEU A 176 12.21 9.03 -13.01
C LEU A 176 12.92 7.71 -13.33
N ALA A 177 13.06 7.36 -14.61
CA ALA A 177 13.80 6.17 -15.05
C ALA A 177 15.30 6.24 -14.71
N ALA A 178 15.86 7.44 -14.52
CA ALA A 178 17.26 7.61 -14.15
C ALA A 178 17.53 7.33 -12.66
N ILE A 179 16.50 7.09 -11.85
CA ILE A 179 16.64 6.74 -10.43
C ILE A 179 16.90 5.22 -10.31
N PRO A 180 18.11 4.77 -9.95
CA PRO A 180 18.57 3.38 -10.12
C PRO A 180 17.98 2.37 -9.14
N GLY A 181 17.14 2.79 -8.18
CA GLY A 181 16.50 1.90 -7.21
C GLY A 181 14.98 2.05 -7.17
N LEU A 182 14.39 2.79 -8.11
CA LEU A 182 12.98 3.12 -8.08
C LEU A 182 12.13 1.92 -8.49
N THR A 183 11.44 1.32 -7.53
CA THR A 183 10.66 0.08 -7.73
C THR A 183 9.15 0.32 -7.71
N HIS A 184 8.69 1.39 -7.05
CA HIS A 184 7.26 1.70 -6.96
C HIS A 184 7.02 3.11 -7.49
N VAL A 185 6.21 3.21 -8.54
CA VAL A 185 5.93 4.47 -9.23
C VAL A 185 4.41 4.66 -9.33
N SER A 186 3.90 5.74 -8.75
CA SER A 186 2.50 6.15 -8.84
C SER A 186 2.38 7.54 -9.47
N LEU A 187 1.80 7.59 -10.65
CA LEU A 187 1.61 8.78 -11.47
C LEU A 187 0.13 9.09 -11.69
N LEU A 188 -0.69 8.74 -10.70
CA LEU A 188 -2.14 8.95 -10.69
C LEU A 188 -2.50 10.40 -11.07
N ARG A 189 -3.38 10.59 -12.06
CA ARG A 189 -3.87 11.93 -12.47
C ARG A 189 -2.73 12.90 -12.82
N THR A 190 -1.76 12.45 -13.62
CA THR A 190 -0.67 13.28 -14.16
C THR A 190 -0.73 13.36 -15.68
N ASN A 191 0.18 14.12 -16.29
CA ASN A 191 0.33 14.19 -17.74
C ASN A 191 1.11 13.00 -18.35
N THR A 192 1.26 11.89 -17.62
CA THR A 192 1.95 10.67 -18.08
C THR A 192 1.38 10.18 -19.41
N GLY A 193 2.23 9.96 -20.39
CA GLY A 193 1.93 9.35 -21.67
C GLY A 193 2.76 8.08 -21.90
N ASP A 194 2.77 7.62 -23.15
CA ASP A 194 3.46 6.39 -23.54
C ASP A 194 5.00 6.52 -23.44
N GLY A 195 5.55 7.74 -23.51
CA GLY A 195 6.99 7.99 -23.40
C GLY A 195 7.51 7.65 -22.01
N THR A 196 6.82 8.09 -20.96
CA THR A 196 7.16 7.73 -19.57
C THR A 196 7.15 6.22 -19.36
N LEU A 197 6.14 5.50 -19.85
CA LEU A 197 6.08 4.05 -19.70
C LEU A 197 7.24 3.35 -20.41
N THR A 198 7.61 3.84 -21.60
CA THR A 198 8.76 3.32 -22.34
C THR A 198 10.04 3.47 -21.52
N ALA A 199 10.33 4.68 -21.03
CA ALA A 199 11.52 4.95 -20.23
C ALA A 199 11.56 4.13 -18.92
N LEU A 200 10.42 4.05 -18.22
CA LEU A 200 10.34 3.27 -16.99
C LEU A 200 10.49 1.77 -17.23
N ALA A 201 9.96 1.23 -18.34
CA ALA A 201 10.07 -0.17 -18.69
C ALA A 201 11.52 -0.62 -18.94
N GLU A 202 12.35 0.24 -19.54
CA GLU A 202 13.76 -0.05 -19.81
C GLU A 202 14.56 -0.36 -18.53
N THR A 203 14.08 0.11 -17.37
CA THR A 203 14.78 -0.08 -16.09
C THR A 203 14.71 -1.51 -15.53
N GLN A 204 13.72 -2.33 -15.94
CA GLN A 204 13.51 -3.73 -15.47
C GLN A 204 13.47 -3.91 -13.94
N GLN A 205 13.20 -2.84 -13.19
CA GLN A 205 13.22 -2.83 -11.73
C GLN A 205 11.84 -2.60 -11.09
N LEU A 206 10.84 -2.21 -11.88
CA LEU A 206 9.52 -1.89 -11.35
C LEU A 206 8.85 -3.11 -10.74
N GLU A 207 8.32 -2.93 -9.53
CA GLU A 207 7.45 -3.86 -8.83
C GLU A 207 6.00 -3.37 -8.81
N LEU A 208 5.79 -2.04 -8.82
CA LEU A 208 4.47 -1.41 -8.85
C LEU A 208 4.46 -0.22 -9.81
N LEU A 209 3.45 -0.17 -10.68
CA LEU A 209 3.16 0.95 -11.56
C LEU A 209 1.67 1.31 -11.51
N ASP A 210 1.35 2.54 -11.09
CA ASP A 210 0.00 3.11 -11.13
C ASP A 210 -0.04 4.32 -12.06
N VAL A 211 -0.77 4.20 -13.16
CA VAL A 211 -0.91 5.20 -14.23
C VAL A 211 -2.38 5.51 -14.49
N ARG A 212 -3.24 5.36 -13.48
CA ARG A 212 -4.67 5.69 -13.59
C ARG A 212 -4.89 7.19 -13.86
N TYR A 213 -5.88 7.49 -14.68
CA TYR A 213 -6.25 8.84 -15.12
C TYR A 213 -5.08 9.59 -15.79
N THR A 214 -4.37 8.91 -16.69
CA THR A 214 -3.27 9.47 -17.48
C THR A 214 -3.58 9.37 -18.99
N LYS A 215 -2.62 9.68 -19.85
CA LYS A 215 -2.73 9.59 -21.32
C LYS A 215 -2.14 8.29 -21.88
N VAL A 216 -1.82 7.33 -21.02
CA VAL A 216 -1.29 6.02 -21.40
C VAL A 216 -2.28 5.28 -22.30
N SER A 217 -1.75 4.67 -23.36
CA SER A 217 -2.50 3.86 -24.30
C SER A 217 -1.95 2.43 -24.37
N ASN A 218 -2.58 1.59 -25.21
CA ASN A 218 -2.04 0.30 -25.62
C ASN A 218 -0.57 0.36 -26.07
N LYS A 219 -0.13 1.47 -26.68
CA LYS A 219 1.26 1.64 -27.14
C LYS A 219 2.22 1.76 -25.95
N GLY A 220 1.89 2.53 -24.92
CA GLY A 220 2.71 2.64 -23.72
C GLY A 220 2.79 1.32 -22.95
N ILE A 221 1.66 0.63 -22.81
CA ILE A 221 1.63 -0.68 -22.13
C ILE A 221 2.44 -1.73 -22.89
N ALA A 222 2.50 -1.67 -24.24
CA ALA A 222 3.33 -2.58 -25.02
C ALA A 222 4.82 -2.55 -24.62
N ALA A 223 5.33 -1.42 -24.10
CA ALA A 223 6.70 -1.33 -23.60
C ALA A 223 6.94 -2.16 -22.32
N LEU A 224 5.88 -2.50 -21.56
CA LEU A 224 5.96 -3.33 -20.36
C LEU A 224 6.09 -4.83 -20.69
N ALA A 225 6.20 -5.22 -21.96
CA ALA A 225 6.45 -6.61 -22.31
C ALA A 225 7.71 -7.14 -21.60
N ASN A 226 7.63 -8.38 -21.12
CA ASN A 226 8.73 -9.11 -20.47
C ASN A 226 9.28 -8.48 -19.17
N GLN A 227 8.53 -7.61 -18.48
CA GLN A 227 8.95 -7.13 -17.17
C GLN A 227 9.10 -8.32 -16.19
N GLU A 228 10.27 -8.47 -15.59
CA GLU A 228 10.54 -9.64 -14.73
C GLU A 228 10.10 -9.43 -13.27
N LYS A 229 9.93 -8.17 -12.85
CA LYS A 229 9.69 -7.82 -11.43
C LYS A 229 8.32 -7.22 -11.15
N LEU A 230 7.56 -6.85 -12.18
CA LEU A 230 6.31 -6.12 -12.02
C LEU A 230 5.23 -7.01 -11.41
N LYS A 231 4.79 -6.66 -10.20
CA LYS A 231 3.78 -7.40 -9.43
C LYS A 231 2.42 -6.69 -9.50
N ASN A 232 2.41 -5.37 -9.55
CA ASN A 232 1.20 -4.59 -9.44
C ASN A 232 1.11 -3.58 -10.60
N PHE A 233 0.05 -3.67 -11.40
CA PHE A 233 -0.23 -2.72 -12.47
C PHE A 233 -1.64 -2.13 -12.30
N LYS A 234 -1.75 -0.80 -12.39
CA LYS A 234 -3.03 -0.09 -12.40
C LYS A 234 -3.07 0.93 -13.53
N GLY A 235 -4.10 0.87 -14.36
CA GLY A 235 -4.36 1.84 -15.42
C GLY A 235 -5.86 2.07 -15.59
N THR A 236 -6.24 3.24 -16.10
CA THR A 236 -7.63 3.52 -16.51
C THR A 236 -7.63 4.26 -17.84
N GLY A 237 -8.78 4.26 -18.53
CA GLY A 237 -8.99 5.01 -19.77
C GLY A 237 -9.18 4.11 -20.98
N LYS A 238 -10.04 4.56 -21.90
CA LYS A 238 -10.46 3.81 -23.10
C LYS A 238 -9.35 3.54 -24.12
N ALA A 239 -8.17 4.15 -23.96
CA ALA A 239 -7.02 3.88 -24.80
C ALA A 239 -6.29 2.57 -24.42
N ILE A 240 -6.66 1.99 -23.27
CA ILE A 240 -6.23 0.68 -22.77
C ILE A 240 -7.35 -0.31 -23.07
N GLY A 241 -7.06 -1.37 -23.82
CA GLY A 241 -8.02 -2.43 -24.15
C GLY A 241 -7.36 -3.79 -24.29
N ASP A 242 -7.96 -4.73 -25.02
CA ASP A 242 -7.53 -6.14 -25.05
C ASP A 242 -6.07 -6.36 -25.47
N LYS A 243 -5.52 -5.48 -26.31
CA LYS A 243 -4.08 -5.49 -26.66
C LYS A 243 -3.18 -5.28 -25.43
N SER A 244 -3.59 -4.40 -24.52
CA SER A 244 -2.89 -4.21 -23.24
C SER A 244 -3.00 -5.44 -22.36
N ALA A 245 -4.18 -6.08 -22.30
CA ALA A 245 -4.35 -7.34 -21.57
C ALA A 245 -3.43 -8.44 -22.08
N ALA A 246 -3.28 -8.59 -23.40
CA ALA A 246 -2.34 -9.56 -24.00
C ALA A 246 -0.88 -9.30 -23.58
N VAL A 247 -0.46 -8.03 -23.52
CA VAL A 247 0.89 -7.67 -23.05
C VAL A 247 1.06 -7.98 -21.57
N LEU A 248 0.10 -7.58 -20.74
CA LEU A 248 0.13 -7.83 -19.29
C LEU A 248 0.11 -9.33 -18.99
N ALA A 249 -0.59 -10.14 -19.79
CA ALA A 249 -0.58 -11.60 -19.67
C ALA A 249 0.81 -12.23 -19.88
N GLY A 250 1.72 -11.53 -20.58
CA GLY A 250 3.12 -11.91 -20.73
C GLY A 250 4.01 -11.58 -19.52
N ILE A 251 3.46 -11.05 -18.43
CA ILE A 251 4.19 -10.65 -17.21
C ILE A 251 3.80 -11.62 -16.07
N PRO A 252 4.46 -12.79 -15.94
CA PRO A 252 4.01 -13.87 -15.06
C PRO A 252 4.13 -13.55 -13.56
N THR A 253 4.80 -12.45 -13.22
CA THR A 253 5.00 -11.98 -11.84
C THR A 253 3.84 -11.11 -11.32
N LEU A 254 2.89 -10.73 -12.18
CA LEU A 254 1.71 -9.96 -11.78
C LEU A 254 0.86 -10.71 -10.74
N LYS A 255 0.50 -9.98 -9.69
CA LYS A 255 -0.34 -10.39 -8.57
C LYS A 255 -1.58 -9.51 -8.42
N ALA A 256 -1.49 -8.22 -8.74
CA ALA A 256 -2.60 -7.30 -8.64
C ALA A 256 -2.75 -6.49 -9.93
N ILE A 257 -3.94 -6.53 -10.54
CA ILE A 257 -4.26 -5.84 -11.78
C ILE A 257 -5.51 -4.98 -11.58
N GLY A 258 -5.39 -3.69 -11.85
CA GLY A 258 -6.53 -2.77 -11.90
C GLY A 258 -6.66 -2.13 -13.28
N LEU A 259 -7.78 -2.36 -13.95
CA LEU A 259 -8.08 -1.86 -15.30
C LEU A 259 -9.48 -1.23 -15.32
N ASP A 260 -9.84 -0.51 -14.26
CA ASP A 260 -11.11 0.20 -14.17
C ASP A 260 -11.25 1.22 -15.33
N ASP A 261 -12.46 1.40 -15.88
CA ASP A 261 -12.76 2.36 -16.94
C ASP A 261 -11.91 2.19 -18.22
N THR A 262 -11.59 0.95 -18.58
CA THR A 262 -10.84 0.60 -19.79
C THR A 262 -11.73 -0.06 -20.85
N ASP A 263 -11.21 -0.20 -22.07
CA ASP A 263 -11.85 -0.87 -23.21
C ASP A 263 -11.56 -2.38 -23.22
N ILE A 264 -11.50 -2.99 -22.02
CA ILE A 264 -11.30 -4.43 -21.85
C ILE A 264 -12.63 -5.15 -22.06
N THR A 265 -12.62 -6.18 -22.91
CA THR A 265 -13.75 -7.04 -23.21
C THR A 265 -13.55 -8.45 -22.64
N ASP A 266 -14.46 -9.37 -22.96
CA ASP A 266 -14.31 -10.80 -22.66
C ASP A 266 -13.02 -11.38 -23.28
N ASP A 267 -12.56 -10.88 -24.44
CA ASP A 267 -11.32 -11.32 -25.09
C ASP A 267 -10.07 -10.88 -24.29
N GLY A 268 -10.06 -9.64 -23.80
CA GLY A 268 -8.99 -9.17 -22.92
C GLY A 268 -8.94 -9.94 -21.61
N LEU A 269 -10.11 -10.25 -21.04
CA LEU A 269 -10.19 -11.11 -19.86
C LEU A 269 -9.70 -12.54 -20.15
N ALA A 270 -9.96 -13.07 -21.35
CA ALA A 270 -9.43 -14.36 -21.78
C ALA A 270 -7.90 -14.36 -21.81
N GLU A 271 -7.26 -13.29 -22.27
CA GLU A 271 -5.81 -13.11 -22.19
C GLU A 271 -5.31 -13.06 -20.74
N LEU A 272 -5.91 -12.21 -19.89
CA LEU A 272 -5.50 -12.09 -18.48
C LEU A 272 -5.65 -13.40 -17.70
N SER A 273 -6.63 -14.24 -18.06
CA SER A 273 -6.86 -15.54 -17.41
C SER A 273 -5.70 -16.54 -17.55
N LYS A 274 -4.72 -16.25 -18.43
CA LYS A 274 -3.50 -17.04 -18.61
C LYS A 274 -2.47 -16.80 -17.49
N LEU A 275 -2.62 -15.73 -16.71
CA LEU A 275 -1.69 -15.41 -15.63
C LEU A 275 -1.84 -16.39 -14.46
N PRO A 276 -0.74 -17.01 -13.99
CA PRO A 276 -0.83 -18.11 -13.03
C PRO A 276 -1.06 -17.69 -11.58
N ASN A 277 -0.78 -16.42 -11.22
CA ASN A 277 -0.63 -15.98 -9.82
C ASN A 277 -1.36 -14.68 -9.48
N VAL A 278 -2.39 -14.29 -10.25
CA VAL A 278 -3.18 -13.09 -9.92
C VAL A 278 -4.02 -13.35 -8.68
N ILE A 279 -3.87 -12.45 -7.70
CA ILE A 279 -4.53 -12.47 -6.39
C ILE A 279 -5.63 -11.41 -6.34
N GLU A 280 -5.41 -10.25 -6.96
CA GLU A 280 -6.35 -9.15 -6.96
C GLU A 280 -6.65 -8.69 -8.39
N LEU A 281 -7.94 -8.63 -8.75
CA LEU A 281 -8.41 -8.18 -10.05
C LEU A 281 -9.54 -7.15 -9.89
N TYR A 282 -9.32 -5.94 -10.43
CA TYR A 282 -10.25 -4.83 -10.37
C TYR A 282 -10.64 -4.37 -11.78
N LEU A 283 -11.92 -4.55 -12.13
CA LEU A 283 -12.51 -4.37 -13.45
C LEU A 283 -13.86 -3.67 -13.33
N THR A 284 -13.82 -2.38 -13.01
CA THR A 284 -15.01 -1.53 -12.91
C THR A 284 -15.34 -0.89 -14.27
N ARG A 285 -16.61 -0.92 -14.70
CA ARG A 285 -17.09 -0.26 -15.93
C ARG A 285 -16.25 -0.60 -17.17
N VAL A 286 -16.03 -1.90 -17.36
CA VAL A 286 -15.43 -2.49 -18.56
C VAL A 286 -16.49 -3.29 -19.34
N TYR A 287 -16.14 -3.81 -20.51
CA TYR A 287 -17.07 -4.44 -21.46
C TYR A 287 -17.10 -5.97 -21.32
N ILE A 288 -17.10 -6.45 -20.08
CA ILE A 288 -17.20 -7.89 -19.76
C ILE A 288 -18.67 -8.28 -19.64
N THR A 289 -19.01 -9.43 -20.20
CA THR A 289 -20.35 -10.03 -20.16
C THR A 289 -20.31 -11.40 -19.46
N ASP A 290 -21.43 -12.11 -19.46
CA ASP A 290 -21.47 -13.50 -18.96
C ASP A 290 -20.47 -14.42 -19.70
N ALA A 291 -20.12 -14.11 -20.96
CA ALA A 291 -19.13 -14.86 -21.72
C ALA A 291 -17.71 -14.78 -21.12
N GLY A 292 -17.41 -13.76 -20.33
CA GLY A 292 -16.16 -13.62 -19.59
C GLY A 292 -16.06 -14.48 -18.33
N LEU A 293 -17.19 -14.88 -17.72
CA LEU A 293 -17.19 -15.59 -16.42
C LEU A 293 -16.37 -16.90 -16.43
N PRO A 294 -16.39 -17.75 -17.48
CA PRO A 294 -15.54 -18.93 -17.56
C PRO A 294 -14.03 -18.62 -17.55
N HIS A 295 -13.63 -17.43 -18.02
CA HIS A 295 -12.23 -16.99 -17.97
C HIS A 295 -11.82 -16.59 -16.55
N LEU A 296 -12.70 -15.89 -15.81
CA LEU A 296 -12.50 -15.61 -14.39
C LEU A 296 -12.35 -16.92 -13.59
N GLY A 297 -13.16 -17.93 -13.88
CA GLY A 297 -13.09 -19.25 -13.24
C GLY A 297 -11.73 -19.96 -13.36
N LYS A 298 -10.87 -19.57 -14.31
CA LYS A 298 -9.51 -20.12 -14.45
C LYS A 298 -8.50 -19.49 -13.48
N MET A 299 -8.81 -18.31 -12.94
CA MET A 299 -7.91 -17.53 -12.09
C MET A 299 -8.04 -17.95 -10.62
N THR A 300 -7.79 -19.23 -10.33
CA THR A 300 -8.10 -19.87 -9.03
C THR A 300 -7.31 -19.35 -7.82
N LYS A 301 -6.32 -18.47 -8.04
CA LYS A 301 -5.57 -17.76 -7.00
C LYS A 301 -6.22 -16.44 -6.57
N LEU A 302 -7.29 -16.01 -7.23
CA LEU A 302 -8.00 -14.79 -6.87
C LEU A 302 -8.48 -14.84 -5.42
N ASN A 303 -8.10 -13.80 -4.68
CA ASN A 303 -8.54 -13.53 -3.33
C ASN A 303 -9.52 -12.36 -3.28
N LYS A 304 -9.31 -11.34 -4.12
CA LYS A 304 -10.22 -10.19 -4.27
C LYS A 304 -10.59 -9.98 -5.72
N LEU A 305 -11.89 -9.89 -5.98
CA LEU A 305 -12.44 -9.67 -7.31
C LEU A 305 -13.44 -8.51 -7.27
N ARG A 306 -13.19 -7.46 -8.05
CA ARG A 306 -14.17 -6.40 -8.31
C ARG A 306 -14.53 -6.40 -9.79
N ILE A 307 -15.79 -6.67 -10.07
CA ILE A 307 -16.41 -6.64 -11.39
C ILE A 307 -17.71 -5.83 -11.31
N ARG A 308 -17.53 -4.52 -11.06
CA ARG A 308 -18.60 -3.55 -10.80
C ARG A 308 -19.03 -2.87 -12.10
N GLY A 309 -20.33 -2.66 -12.29
CA GLY A 309 -20.81 -1.87 -13.43
C GLY A 309 -20.54 -2.52 -14.79
N ILE A 310 -20.53 -3.85 -14.86
CA ILE A 310 -20.33 -4.63 -16.09
C ILE A 310 -21.62 -5.34 -16.53
N ALA A 311 -21.67 -5.81 -17.78
CA ALA A 311 -22.86 -6.35 -18.42
C ALA A 311 -23.10 -7.85 -18.11
N ILE A 312 -22.97 -8.26 -16.84
CA ILE A 312 -23.38 -9.59 -16.40
C ILE A 312 -24.90 -9.62 -16.20
N SER A 313 -25.59 -10.58 -16.83
CA SER A 313 -27.05 -10.75 -16.70
C SER A 313 -27.44 -11.28 -15.33
N GLY A 314 -26.49 -11.98 -14.68
CA GLY A 314 -26.55 -12.25 -13.26
C GLY A 314 -27.48 -13.39 -12.86
N THR A 315 -27.80 -14.30 -13.79
CA THR A 315 -28.63 -15.49 -13.51
C THR A 315 -27.80 -16.74 -13.24
N ASP A 316 -26.56 -16.80 -13.73
CA ASP A 316 -25.64 -17.91 -13.49
C ASP A 316 -24.22 -17.39 -13.20
N LEU A 317 -23.75 -17.59 -11.97
CA LEU A 317 -22.37 -17.35 -11.56
C LEU A 317 -21.61 -18.66 -11.29
N SER A 318 -22.15 -19.82 -11.69
CA SER A 318 -21.50 -21.11 -11.54
C SER A 318 -20.09 -21.20 -12.14
N PRO A 319 -19.73 -20.46 -13.22
CA PRO A 319 -18.35 -20.44 -13.70
C PRO A 319 -17.34 -19.89 -12.68
N LEU A 320 -17.78 -19.17 -11.65
CA LEU A 320 -16.92 -18.66 -10.57
C LEU A 320 -16.68 -19.68 -9.45
N SER A 321 -17.36 -20.84 -9.44
CA SER A 321 -17.19 -21.85 -8.39
C SER A 321 -15.76 -22.36 -8.17
N PRO A 322 -14.84 -22.36 -9.15
CA PRO A 322 -13.45 -22.75 -8.91
C PRO A 322 -12.64 -21.75 -8.06
N LEU A 323 -13.15 -20.54 -7.79
CA LEU A 323 -12.43 -19.49 -7.05
C LEU A 323 -12.43 -19.72 -5.53
N THR A 324 -11.93 -20.87 -5.08
CA THR A 324 -12.00 -21.31 -3.68
C THR A 324 -11.16 -20.48 -2.70
N GLU A 325 -10.25 -19.65 -3.22
CA GLU A 325 -9.43 -18.71 -2.45
C GLU A 325 -10.05 -17.32 -2.27
N LEU A 326 -11.21 -17.08 -2.90
CA LEU A 326 -11.87 -15.77 -2.91
C LEU A 326 -12.42 -15.43 -1.52
N THR A 327 -12.02 -14.28 -1.01
CA THR A 327 -12.49 -13.73 0.27
C THR A 327 -13.34 -12.48 0.11
N GLU A 328 -13.19 -11.77 -1.01
CA GLU A 328 -13.92 -10.54 -1.29
C GLU A 328 -14.41 -10.54 -2.74
N ILE A 329 -15.71 -10.27 -2.93
CA ILE A 329 -16.30 -10.05 -4.24
C ILE A 329 -17.17 -8.79 -4.25
N ASP A 330 -16.96 -7.97 -5.28
CA ASP A 330 -17.74 -6.78 -5.56
C ASP A 330 -18.41 -6.91 -6.93
N LEU A 331 -19.73 -7.12 -6.91
CA LEU A 331 -20.64 -7.30 -8.05
C LEU A 331 -21.59 -6.10 -8.19
N SER A 332 -21.30 -4.99 -7.52
CA SER A 332 -22.20 -3.85 -7.48
C SER A 332 -22.46 -3.26 -8.87
N GLU A 333 -23.63 -2.64 -9.03
CA GLU A 333 -24.08 -2.06 -10.30
C GLU A 333 -24.15 -3.05 -11.48
N THR A 334 -24.50 -4.30 -11.20
CA THR A 334 -24.73 -5.32 -12.23
C THR A 334 -26.19 -5.76 -12.24
N ALA A 335 -26.61 -6.50 -13.26
CA ALA A 335 -27.98 -7.02 -13.33
C ALA A 335 -28.19 -8.31 -12.51
N LEU A 336 -27.34 -8.56 -11.49
CA LEU A 336 -27.40 -9.74 -10.62
C LEU A 336 -28.77 -9.95 -9.98
N ARG A 337 -29.25 -11.20 -10.02
CA ARG A 337 -30.50 -11.65 -9.40
C ARG A 337 -30.24 -12.84 -8.48
N ASP A 338 -31.25 -13.22 -7.69
CA ASP A 338 -31.17 -14.28 -6.67
C ASP A 338 -30.52 -15.58 -7.15
N PRO A 339 -30.84 -16.14 -8.34
CA PRO A 339 -30.23 -17.40 -8.79
C PRO A 339 -28.70 -17.34 -8.92
N GLY A 340 -28.13 -16.17 -9.25
CA GLY A 340 -26.69 -15.99 -9.34
C GLY A 340 -25.98 -16.07 -7.98
N VAL A 341 -26.66 -15.69 -6.89
CA VAL A 341 -26.10 -15.68 -5.53
C VAL A 341 -25.81 -17.09 -5.02
N LYS A 342 -26.61 -18.08 -5.41
CA LYS A 342 -26.43 -19.50 -5.05
C LYS A 342 -25.05 -20.06 -5.38
N ALA A 343 -24.40 -19.58 -6.45
CA ALA A 343 -23.05 -20.00 -6.78
C ALA A 343 -22.00 -19.41 -5.81
N LEU A 344 -22.20 -18.18 -5.32
CA LEU A 344 -21.32 -17.54 -4.34
C LEU A 344 -21.33 -18.27 -3.00
N ALA A 345 -22.49 -18.82 -2.61
CA ALA A 345 -22.64 -19.60 -1.39
C ALA A 345 -21.73 -20.86 -1.33
N LYS A 346 -21.27 -21.33 -2.50
CA LYS A 346 -20.34 -22.47 -2.60
C LYS A 346 -18.87 -22.08 -2.35
N LEU A 347 -18.56 -20.80 -2.24
CA LEU A 347 -17.18 -20.31 -2.05
C LEU A 347 -16.82 -20.31 -0.56
N PRO A 348 -15.94 -21.23 -0.09
CA PRO A 348 -15.80 -21.54 1.33
C PRO A 348 -15.12 -20.44 2.16
N LYS A 349 -14.41 -19.51 1.51
CA LYS A 349 -13.64 -18.43 2.15
C LYS A 349 -14.27 -17.05 1.99
N LEU A 350 -15.37 -16.94 1.25
CA LEU A 350 -15.96 -15.65 0.90
C LEU A 350 -16.54 -14.98 2.14
N ALA A 351 -15.99 -13.82 2.48
CA ALA A 351 -16.24 -13.10 3.74
C ALA A 351 -16.84 -11.71 3.53
N SER A 352 -16.61 -11.11 2.36
CA SER A 352 -17.11 -9.80 1.98
C SER A 352 -17.82 -9.87 0.63
N VAL A 353 -19.09 -9.49 0.61
CA VAL A 353 -19.95 -9.50 -0.58
C VAL A 353 -20.60 -8.14 -0.74
N ASN A 354 -20.32 -7.46 -1.86
CA ASN A 354 -20.98 -6.21 -2.23
C ASN A 354 -21.95 -6.41 -3.40
N LEU A 355 -23.24 -6.24 -3.12
CA LEU A 355 -24.36 -6.35 -4.07
C LEU A 355 -25.10 -5.02 -4.26
N TRP A 356 -24.46 -3.90 -3.91
CA TRP A 356 -25.06 -2.58 -4.05
C TRP A 356 -25.58 -2.34 -5.47
N LEU A 357 -26.81 -1.81 -5.58
CA LEU A 357 -27.44 -1.49 -6.88
C LEU A 357 -27.45 -2.72 -7.80
N THR A 358 -27.93 -3.85 -7.29
CA THR A 358 -28.24 -5.05 -8.07
C THR A 358 -29.75 -5.34 -8.02
N LEU A 359 -30.19 -6.39 -8.69
CA LEU A 359 -31.59 -6.82 -8.77
C LEU A 359 -31.91 -7.98 -7.81
N VAL A 360 -31.08 -8.20 -6.79
CA VAL A 360 -31.31 -9.23 -5.77
C VAL A 360 -32.49 -8.83 -4.87
N GLY A 361 -33.29 -9.82 -4.50
CA GLY A 361 -34.41 -9.73 -3.57
C GLY A 361 -34.29 -10.76 -2.45
N ASP A 362 -35.40 -10.98 -1.75
CA ASP A 362 -35.40 -11.72 -0.48
C ASP A 362 -34.94 -13.19 -0.60
N ALA A 363 -35.00 -13.82 -1.77
CA ALA A 363 -34.55 -15.20 -1.94
C ALA A 363 -33.02 -15.32 -1.92
N ALA A 364 -32.28 -14.27 -2.30
CA ALA A 364 -30.82 -14.27 -2.19
C ALA A 364 -30.33 -14.44 -0.74
N ILE A 365 -31.11 -13.98 0.25
CA ILE A 365 -30.75 -14.07 1.66
C ILE A 365 -30.70 -15.54 2.14
N ASP A 366 -31.54 -16.41 1.56
CA ASP A 366 -31.52 -17.84 1.89
C ASP A 366 -30.17 -18.47 1.57
N ASP A 367 -29.55 -18.08 0.45
CA ASP A 367 -28.21 -18.55 0.06
C ASP A 367 -27.10 -17.85 0.88
N LEU A 368 -27.18 -16.52 1.08
CA LEU A 368 -26.16 -15.76 1.81
C LEU A 368 -26.00 -16.21 3.27
N THR A 369 -27.10 -16.58 3.93
CA THR A 369 -27.09 -17.05 5.32
C THR A 369 -26.48 -18.45 5.49
N THR A 370 -26.21 -19.18 4.40
CA THR A 370 -25.46 -20.44 4.43
C THR A 370 -23.95 -20.26 4.39
N MET A 371 -23.45 -19.04 4.11
CA MET A 371 -22.03 -18.77 3.93
C MET A 371 -21.28 -18.72 5.26
N PRO A 372 -20.34 -19.64 5.53
CA PRO A 372 -19.76 -19.82 6.87
C PRO A 372 -18.76 -18.73 7.29
N LYS A 373 -18.38 -17.84 6.38
CA LYS A 373 -17.36 -16.79 6.60
C LYS A 373 -17.87 -15.38 6.33
N LEU A 374 -19.12 -15.21 5.91
CA LEU A 374 -19.68 -13.91 5.53
C LEU A 374 -19.80 -12.99 6.75
N THR A 375 -18.98 -11.93 6.79
CA THR A 375 -18.98 -10.93 7.86
C THR A 375 -19.35 -9.53 7.37
N THR A 376 -19.19 -9.26 6.07
CA THR A 376 -19.45 -7.97 5.44
C THR A 376 -20.41 -8.15 4.27
N LEU A 377 -21.57 -7.49 4.37
CA LEU A 377 -22.62 -7.61 3.37
C LEU A 377 -23.21 -6.24 3.02
N ASN A 378 -23.15 -5.87 1.74
CA ASN A 378 -23.80 -4.67 1.22
C ASN A 378 -24.98 -5.06 0.32
N LEU A 379 -26.18 -4.66 0.74
CA LEU A 379 -27.47 -4.83 0.07
C LEU A 379 -28.13 -3.49 -0.22
N ASP A 380 -27.40 -2.37 -0.15
CA ASP A 380 -27.96 -1.05 -0.42
C ASP A 380 -28.53 -0.98 -1.85
N LYS A 381 -29.69 -0.34 -1.98
CA LYS A 381 -30.38 -0.15 -3.27
C LYS A 381 -30.64 -1.46 -4.01
N THR A 382 -31.12 -2.47 -3.28
CA THR A 382 -31.60 -3.76 -3.80
C THR A 382 -33.11 -3.91 -3.59
N ALA A 383 -33.70 -5.02 -4.04
CA ALA A 383 -35.13 -5.31 -3.89
C ALA A 383 -35.48 -5.99 -2.54
N ILE A 384 -34.60 -5.88 -1.54
CA ILE A 384 -34.81 -6.47 -0.21
C ILE A 384 -35.97 -5.78 0.53
N THR A 385 -36.77 -6.58 1.22
CA THR A 385 -37.89 -6.15 2.06
C THR A 385 -37.73 -6.65 3.50
N ASP A 386 -38.69 -6.31 4.36
CA ASP A 386 -38.75 -6.83 5.74
C ASP A 386 -38.73 -8.37 5.79
N ALA A 387 -39.31 -9.05 4.80
CA ALA A 387 -39.29 -10.51 4.72
C ALA A 387 -37.88 -11.07 4.47
N GLY A 388 -37.06 -10.38 3.67
CA GLY A 388 -35.65 -10.70 3.48
C GLY A 388 -34.82 -10.47 4.72
N ILE A 389 -34.98 -9.31 5.37
CA ILE A 389 -34.25 -8.98 6.61
C ILE A 389 -34.59 -9.94 7.74
N LYS A 390 -35.84 -10.40 7.84
CA LYS A 390 -36.25 -11.40 8.83
C LYS A 390 -35.42 -12.69 8.74
N LYS A 391 -34.96 -13.07 7.55
CA LYS A 391 -34.13 -14.27 7.35
C LYS A 391 -32.71 -14.13 7.92
N LEU A 392 -32.28 -12.90 8.25
CA LEU A 392 -31.01 -12.66 8.93
C LEU A 392 -31.08 -12.91 10.45
N GLU A 393 -32.26 -13.22 11.01
CA GLU A 393 -32.40 -13.53 12.45
C GLU A 393 -31.39 -14.60 12.90
N GLY A 394 -30.58 -14.26 13.90
CA GLY A 394 -29.57 -15.17 14.45
C GLY A 394 -28.32 -15.36 13.58
N PHE A 395 -28.15 -14.61 12.49
CA PHE A 395 -26.94 -14.63 11.67
C PHE A 395 -25.80 -13.80 12.29
N ASP A 396 -25.41 -14.17 13.51
CA ASP A 396 -24.55 -13.40 14.42
C ASP A 396 -23.11 -13.23 13.95
N GLN A 397 -22.69 -13.82 12.84
CA GLN A 397 -21.33 -13.62 12.31
C GLN A 397 -21.15 -12.29 11.57
N LEU A 398 -22.25 -11.62 11.16
CA LEU A 398 -22.16 -10.33 10.49
C LEU A 398 -21.58 -9.26 11.41
N LYS A 399 -20.65 -8.47 10.85
CA LYS A 399 -19.99 -7.34 11.51
C LYS A 399 -20.28 -6.01 10.83
N TRP A 400 -20.58 -6.04 9.54
CA TRP A 400 -20.87 -4.86 8.73
C TRP A 400 -22.04 -5.18 7.81
N LEU A 401 -23.12 -4.41 7.92
CA LEU A 401 -24.33 -4.57 7.12
C LEU A 401 -24.80 -3.21 6.59
N HIS A 402 -25.08 -3.14 5.30
CA HIS A 402 -25.71 -1.98 4.68
C HIS A 402 -26.96 -2.43 3.94
N VAL A 403 -28.11 -1.94 4.38
CA VAL A 403 -29.45 -2.24 3.83
C VAL A 403 -30.19 -0.95 3.46
N GLY A 404 -29.44 0.10 3.16
CA GLY A 404 -29.97 1.40 2.78
C GLY A 404 -30.73 1.34 1.46
N SER A 405 -31.53 2.37 1.17
CA SER A 405 -32.29 2.50 -0.07
C SER A 405 -33.12 1.25 -0.43
N THR A 406 -33.52 0.45 0.57
CA THR A 406 -34.40 -0.72 0.42
C THR A 406 -35.81 -0.37 0.92
N ASN A 407 -36.75 -1.30 0.76
CA ASN A 407 -38.14 -1.09 1.17
C ASN A 407 -38.45 -1.58 2.61
N ILE A 408 -37.43 -1.62 3.48
CA ILE A 408 -37.58 -2.09 4.87
C ILE A 408 -38.23 -1.03 5.77
N THR A 409 -38.96 -1.49 6.78
CA THR A 409 -39.73 -0.68 7.73
C THR A 409 -39.37 -1.05 9.17
N ASP A 410 -40.09 -0.49 10.15
CA ASP A 410 -39.96 -0.89 11.56
C ASP A 410 -40.24 -2.38 11.81
N GLN A 411 -40.81 -3.12 10.85
CA GLN A 411 -40.95 -4.57 10.92
C GLN A 411 -39.61 -5.32 10.91
N SER A 412 -38.55 -4.71 10.35
CA SER A 412 -37.19 -5.28 10.35
C SER A 412 -36.46 -5.15 11.69
N ILE A 413 -36.96 -4.33 12.62
CA ILE A 413 -36.27 -4.00 13.88
C ILE A 413 -35.95 -5.24 14.73
N PRO A 414 -36.86 -6.21 14.93
CA PRO A 414 -36.54 -7.40 15.74
C PRO A 414 -35.39 -8.21 15.15
N ALA A 415 -35.39 -8.41 13.82
CA ALA A 415 -34.36 -9.16 13.12
C ALA A 415 -33.00 -8.45 13.17
N LEU A 416 -32.95 -7.16 12.83
CA LEU A 416 -31.73 -6.36 12.91
C LEU A 416 -31.20 -6.28 14.35
N SER A 417 -32.08 -6.14 15.34
CA SER A 417 -31.72 -6.13 16.77
C SER A 417 -31.11 -7.45 17.24
N SER A 418 -31.36 -8.57 16.54
CA SER A 418 -30.78 -9.87 16.89
C SER A 418 -29.29 -9.98 16.54
N LEU A 419 -28.78 -9.17 15.59
CA LEU A 419 -27.42 -9.24 15.06
C LEU A 419 -26.38 -8.61 16.00
N LYS A 420 -26.12 -9.25 17.14
CA LYS A 420 -25.39 -8.65 18.27
C LYS A 420 -23.91 -8.34 18.02
N ASN A 421 -23.30 -8.90 16.98
CA ASN A 421 -21.90 -8.68 16.65
C ASN A 421 -21.66 -7.59 15.58
N LEU A 422 -22.71 -6.88 15.16
CA LEU A 422 -22.54 -5.75 14.24
C LEU A 422 -21.70 -4.65 14.87
N SER A 423 -20.70 -4.20 14.12
CA SER A 423 -19.92 -2.99 14.41
C SER A 423 -20.42 -1.79 13.60
N TYR A 424 -21.06 -2.04 12.46
CA TYR A 424 -21.64 -1.03 11.59
C TYR A 424 -22.95 -1.52 10.96
N LEU A 425 -23.97 -0.66 10.99
CA LEU A 425 -25.26 -0.86 10.33
C LEU A 425 -25.65 0.44 9.62
N SER A 426 -25.90 0.40 8.31
CA SER A 426 -26.56 1.52 7.61
C SER A 426 -27.98 1.11 7.18
N ILE A 427 -28.94 1.93 7.59
CA ILE A 427 -30.37 1.86 7.26
C ILE A 427 -30.82 3.15 6.53
N THR A 428 -29.88 3.88 5.94
CA THR A 428 -30.13 5.15 5.26
C THR A 428 -31.15 5.02 4.13
N PHE A 429 -31.97 6.04 3.92
CA PHE A 429 -32.98 6.06 2.84
C PHE A 429 -33.96 4.86 2.87
N THR A 430 -34.27 4.33 4.05
CA THR A 430 -35.30 3.29 4.26
C THR A 430 -36.61 3.90 4.79
N LYS A 431 -37.58 3.05 5.15
CA LYS A 431 -38.82 3.46 5.82
C LYS A 431 -38.81 3.15 7.33
N ILE A 432 -37.64 2.89 7.90
CA ILE A 432 -37.48 2.81 9.36
C ILE A 432 -37.67 4.20 9.95
N THR A 433 -38.56 4.30 10.93
CA THR A 433 -38.89 5.57 11.60
C THR A 433 -37.81 5.93 12.62
N GLU A 434 -37.82 7.19 13.09
CA GLU A 434 -36.97 7.64 14.21
C GLU A 434 -37.15 6.73 15.44
N ALA A 435 -38.39 6.38 15.78
CA ALA A 435 -38.69 5.50 16.90
C ALA A 435 -38.17 4.06 16.67
N GLY A 436 -38.11 3.60 15.42
CA GLY A 436 -37.44 2.36 15.05
C GLY A 436 -35.93 2.45 15.25
N TYR A 437 -35.30 3.51 14.74
CA TYR A 437 -33.88 3.78 14.92
C TYR A 437 -33.48 3.84 16.41
N GLU A 438 -34.22 4.56 17.26
CA GLU A 438 -33.98 4.62 18.70
C GLU A 438 -34.00 3.22 19.35
N LYS A 439 -34.95 2.36 18.94
CA LYS A 439 -35.01 0.97 19.40
C LYS A 439 -33.80 0.15 18.94
N LEU A 440 -33.33 0.33 17.70
CA LEU A 440 -32.12 -0.32 17.21
C LEU A 440 -30.89 0.14 17.99
N GLN A 441 -30.73 1.45 18.19
CA GLN A 441 -29.59 2.02 18.91
C GLN A 441 -29.55 1.53 20.36
N ALA A 442 -30.72 1.41 21.01
CA ALA A 442 -30.82 0.81 22.34
C ALA A 442 -30.49 -0.69 22.35
N ALA A 443 -30.90 -1.44 21.32
CA ALA A 443 -30.65 -2.87 21.21
C ALA A 443 -29.22 -3.23 20.80
N LEU A 444 -28.50 -2.30 20.16
CA LEU A 444 -27.16 -2.45 19.59
C LEU A 444 -26.22 -1.30 20.05
N PRO A 445 -25.94 -1.16 21.36
CA PRO A 445 -25.23 0.02 21.90
C PRO A 445 -23.78 0.16 21.43
N ASN A 446 -23.17 -0.91 20.92
CA ASN A 446 -21.78 -0.93 20.43
C ASN A 446 -21.68 -0.84 18.90
N THR A 447 -22.81 -0.71 18.20
CA THR A 447 -22.87 -0.63 16.74
C THR A 447 -22.94 0.83 16.31
N LYS A 448 -22.11 1.23 15.34
CA LYS A 448 -22.29 2.50 14.65
C LYS A 448 -23.46 2.37 13.68
N ILE A 449 -24.57 3.05 13.96
CA ILE A 449 -25.76 3.05 13.11
C ILE A 449 -25.83 4.36 12.31
N GLU A 450 -25.99 4.26 10.99
CA GLU A 450 -26.29 5.38 10.09
C GLU A 450 -27.74 5.28 9.62
N HIS A 451 -28.56 6.31 9.89
CA HIS A 451 -30.00 6.38 9.60
C HIS A 451 -30.35 7.52 8.65
#